data_AF-A0A7W1AZZ4-F1
#
_entry.id   AF-A0A7W1AZZ4-F1
#
_cell.length_a   1.000
_cell.length_b   1.000
_cell.length_c   1.000
_cell.angle_alpha   90.00
_cell.angle_beta   90.00
_cell.angle_gamma   90.00
#
_symmetry.space_group_name_H-M   'P 1'
#
loop_
_entity.id
_entity.type
_entity.pdbx_description
1 polymer ?
#
loop_
_entity_poly.entity_id
_entity_poly.type
_entity_poly.pdbx_seq_one_letter_code
_entity_poly.pdbx_strand_id
1 'polypeptide(L)'
;MGFEISSRDLNQDIGKAKRAAADGPVVITDRGKPAYVLLNYEEYQRRLIPEKRETLFDLLRQDGPEADFDFDPPRLSDDMGLRIPAFDDD
;
A
#
# COMPACT_ATOMS: atom_id res chain seq x y z
N MET A 1 20.00 -5.07 7.34
CA MET A 1 20.24 -4.49 8.68
C MET A 1 19.94 -3.01 8.55
N GLY A 2 18.79 -2.55 9.05
CA GLY A 2 18.39 -1.13 8.90
C GLY A 2 19.29 -0.25 9.75
N PHE A 3 19.73 0.88 9.22
CA PHE A 3 20.47 1.87 10.00
C PHE A 3 19.49 2.57 10.94
N GLU A 4 19.71 2.46 12.24
CA GLU A 4 18.92 3.17 13.26
C GLU A 4 19.74 4.35 13.80
N ILE A 5 19.11 5.52 13.91
CA ILE A 5 19.71 6.73 14.48
C ILE A 5 18.72 7.41 15.44
N SER A 6 19.20 8.12 16.45
CA SER A 6 18.32 8.93 17.27
C SER A 6 17.93 10.24 16.58
N SER A 7 16.83 10.85 17.01
CA SER A 7 16.46 12.22 16.60
C SER A 7 17.58 13.23 16.89
N ARG A 8 18.40 13.00 17.92
CA ARG A 8 19.56 13.85 18.22
C ARG A 8 20.67 13.67 17.19
N ASP A 9 20.98 12.43 16.79
CA ASP A 9 22.00 12.14 15.77
C ASP A 9 21.60 12.72 14.41
N LEU A 10 20.31 12.61 14.04
CA LEU A 10 19.77 13.22 12.83
C LEU A 10 19.95 14.75 12.82
N ASN A 11 19.62 15.41 13.93
CA ASN A 11 19.76 16.87 14.05
C ASN A 11 21.22 17.32 14.08
N GLN A 12 22.13 16.48 14.55
CA GLN A 12 23.57 16.76 14.55
C GLN A 12 24.20 16.59 13.17
N ASP A 13 23.81 15.57 12.40
CA ASP A 13 24.36 15.32 11.07
C ASP A 13 23.31 14.73 10.10
N ILE A 14 22.50 15.64 9.55
CA ILE A 14 21.51 15.30 8.54
C ILE A 14 22.16 14.79 7.23
N GLY A 15 23.40 15.20 6.94
CA GLY A 15 24.13 14.78 5.74
C GLY A 15 24.52 13.31 5.78
N LYS A 16 24.94 12.80 6.94
CA LYS A 16 25.18 11.37 7.18
C LYS A 16 23.88 10.58 7.10
N ALA A 17 22.79 11.07 7.68
CA ALA A 17 21.49 10.42 7.59
C ALA A 17 20.99 10.28 6.14
N LYS A 18 21.13 11.34 5.32
CA LYS A 18 20.78 11.30 3.89
C LYS A 18 21.63 10.31 3.09
N ARG A 19 22.93 10.24 3.36
CA ARG A 19 23.83 9.25 2.72
C ARG A 19 23.42 7.83 3.09
N ALA A 20 23.16 7.56 4.37
CA ALA A 20 22.64 6.26 4.80
C ALA A 20 21.28 5.93 4.16
N ALA A 21 20.41 6.94 3.98
CA ALA A 21 19.13 6.79 3.31
C ALA A 21 19.23 6.52 1.79
N ALA A 22 20.40 6.75 1.18
CA ALA A 22 20.66 6.34 -0.20
C ALA A 22 20.84 4.81 -0.31
N ASP A 23 21.37 4.17 0.73
CA ASP A 23 21.59 2.72 0.77
C ASP A 23 20.36 1.94 1.26
N GLY A 24 19.44 2.60 1.96
CA GLY A 24 18.18 1.99 2.39
C GLY A 24 17.43 2.78 3.47
N PRO A 25 16.29 2.28 3.96
CA PRO A 25 15.50 2.96 4.99
C PRO A 25 16.30 3.15 6.28
N VAL A 26 16.25 4.37 6.82
CA VAL A 26 16.86 4.72 8.11
C VAL A 26 15.76 4.93 9.14
N VAL A 27 15.78 4.18 10.24
CA VAL A 27 14.82 4.35 11.34
C VAL A 27 15.33 5.46 12.27
N ILE A 28 14.46 6.42 12.56
CA ILE A 28 14.74 7.51 13.49
C ILE A 28 13.99 7.22 14.78
N THR A 29 14.71 7.18 15.90
CA THR A 29 14.13 6.94 17.22
C THR A 29 14.01 8.20 18.06
N ASP A 30 12.92 8.28 18.83
CA ASP A 30 12.78 9.22 19.94
C ASP A 30 12.69 8.43 21.26
N ARG A 31 13.50 8.82 22.25
CA ARG A 31 13.61 8.14 23.55
C ARG A 31 13.73 6.61 23.44
N GLY A 32 14.50 6.13 22.45
CA GLY A 32 14.74 4.70 22.21
C GLY A 32 13.60 3.94 21.54
N LYS A 33 12.57 4.64 21.02
CA LYS A 33 11.46 4.05 20.27
C LYS A 33 11.45 4.54 18.82
N PRO A 34 11.26 3.66 17.82
CA PRO A 34 11.03 4.08 16.44
C PRO A 34 9.89 5.10 16.35
N ALA A 35 10.17 6.24 15.74
CA ALA A 35 9.22 7.34 15.61
C ALA A 35 9.02 7.75 14.14
N TYR A 36 10.08 7.73 13.34
CA TYR A 36 10.05 8.06 11.92
C TYR A 36 10.95 7.14 11.11
N VAL A 37 10.78 7.17 9.78
CA VAL A 37 11.69 6.53 8.83
C VAL A 37 12.07 7.56 7.77
N LEU A 38 13.36 7.67 7.48
CA LEU A 38 13.88 8.46 6.36
C LEU A 38 14.13 7.55 5.17
N LEU A 39 13.60 7.94 4.02
CA LEU A 39 13.80 7.31 2.72
C LEU A 39 14.27 8.36 1.73
N ASN A 40 15.12 7.96 0.78
CA ASN A 40 15.27 8.77 -0.43
C ASN A 40 13.95 8.78 -1.21
N TYR A 41 13.74 9.82 -2.01
CA TYR A 41 12.44 10.03 -2.66
C TYR A 41 12.12 8.96 -3.71
N GLU A 42 13.11 8.48 -4.46
CA GLU A 42 12.92 7.41 -5.44
C GLU A 42 12.38 6.12 -4.79
N GLU A 43 12.92 5.73 -3.64
CA GLU A 43 12.42 4.58 -2.87
C GLU A 43 11.04 4.82 -2.27
N TYR A 44 10.76 6.03 -1.81
CA TYR A 44 9.42 6.40 -1.39
C TYR A 44 8.43 6.22 -2.55
N GLN A 45 8.76 6.71 -3.75
CA GLN A 45 7.93 6.55 -4.93
C GLN A 45 7.75 5.07 -5.27
N ARG A 46 8.83 4.31 -5.45
CA ARG A 46 8.77 2.90 -5.85
C ARG A 46 8.04 2.01 -4.85
N ARG A 47 8.20 2.25 -3.55
CA ARG A 47 7.68 1.37 -2.49
C ARG A 47 6.30 1.77 -1.98
N LEU A 48 6.04 3.07 -1.89
CA LEU A 48 4.90 3.60 -1.14
C LEU A 48 3.91 4.37 -2.02
N ILE A 49 4.33 4.83 -3.20
CA ILE A 49 3.38 5.29 -4.20
C ILE A 49 3.06 4.10 -5.10
N PRO A 50 1.81 3.61 -5.11
CA PRO A 50 1.41 2.68 -6.13
C PRO A 50 1.54 3.37 -7.49
N GLU A 51 2.53 2.97 -8.31
CA GLU A 51 2.41 3.12 -9.76
C GLU A 51 1.09 2.44 -10.12
N LYS A 52 0.08 3.25 -10.52
CA LYS A 52 -1.29 2.84 -10.86
C LYS A 52 -1.54 1.36 -10.60
N ARG A 53 -1.94 0.99 -9.38
CA ARG A 53 -2.39 -0.39 -9.15
C ARG A 53 -3.52 -0.62 -10.14
N GLU A 54 -3.32 -1.54 -11.07
CA GLU A 54 -4.39 -2.05 -11.90
C GLU A 54 -5.49 -2.47 -10.92
N THR A 55 -6.61 -1.78 -10.99
CA THR A 55 -7.77 -2.12 -10.19
C THR A 55 -8.23 -3.51 -10.63
N LEU A 56 -9.01 -4.20 -9.79
CA LEU A 56 -9.64 -5.45 -10.22
C LEU A 56 -10.43 -5.26 -11.52
N PHE A 57 -10.98 -4.05 -11.72
CA PHE A 57 -11.59 -3.65 -12.96
C PHE A 57 -10.57 -3.58 -14.12
N ASP A 58 -9.45 -2.89 -13.97
CA ASP A 58 -8.40 -2.81 -15.02
C ASP A 58 -7.88 -4.20 -15.42
N LEU A 59 -7.79 -5.14 -14.46
CA LEU A 59 -7.32 -6.50 -14.70
C LEU A 59 -8.35 -7.40 -15.39
N LEU A 60 -9.63 -7.23 -15.09
CA LEU A 60 -10.70 -8.13 -15.57
C LEU A 60 -11.48 -7.57 -16.74
N ARG A 61 -11.32 -6.28 -17.05
CA ARG A 61 -12.01 -5.63 -18.15
C ARG A 61 -11.56 -6.22 -19.49
N GLN A 62 -12.53 -6.61 -20.29
CA GLN A 62 -12.31 -7.04 -21.67
C GLN A 62 -12.60 -5.84 -22.60
N ASP A 63 -11.58 -5.28 -23.24
CA ASP A 63 -11.70 -4.09 -24.11
C ASP A 63 -11.72 -4.40 -25.62
N GLY A 64 -11.89 -5.68 -25.98
CA GLY A 64 -11.94 -6.12 -27.39
C GLY A 64 -13.36 -6.16 -27.98
N PRO A 65 -13.50 -6.29 -29.31
CA PRO A 65 -14.80 -6.46 -29.97
C PRO A 65 -15.54 -7.72 -29.50
N GLU A 66 -14.81 -8.71 -28.95
CA GLU A 66 -15.38 -9.91 -28.31
C GLU A 66 -16.14 -9.61 -27.00
N ALA A 67 -15.97 -8.42 -26.42
CA ALA A 67 -16.64 -8.01 -25.19
C ALA A 67 -18.09 -7.54 -25.40
N ASP A 68 -18.52 -7.38 -26.66
CA ASP A 68 -19.90 -7.07 -27.01
C ASP A 68 -20.72 -8.35 -27.16
N PHE A 69 -21.23 -8.84 -26.02
CA PHE A 69 -22.07 -10.04 -25.95
C PHE A 69 -23.26 -9.81 -25.02
N ASP A 70 -24.33 -10.56 -25.27
CA ASP A 70 -25.53 -10.52 -24.42
C ASP A 70 -25.25 -11.26 -23.12
N PHE A 71 -24.83 -10.49 -22.11
CA PHE A 71 -24.52 -10.99 -20.78
C PHE A 71 -25.79 -11.10 -19.94
N ASP A 72 -26.33 -12.31 -19.83
CA ASP A 72 -27.43 -12.63 -18.92
C ASP A 72 -26.90 -13.43 -17.70
N PRO A 73 -26.36 -12.76 -16.67
CA PRO A 73 -25.84 -13.46 -15.50
C PRO A 73 -26.98 -14.17 -14.76
N PRO A 74 -26.73 -15.38 -14.24
CA PRO A 74 -27.74 -16.08 -13.48
C PRO A 74 -28.17 -15.24 -12.28
N ARG A 75 -29.48 -15.04 -12.14
CA ARG A 75 -30.03 -14.37 -10.98
C ARG A 75 -29.96 -15.30 -9.79
N LEU A 76 -29.58 -14.74 -8.64
CA LEU A 76 -29.63 -15.46 -7.40
C LEU A 76 -31.08 -15.85 -7.10
N SER A 77 -31.35 -17.15 -7.01
CA SER A 77 -32.66 -17.71 -6.69
C SER A 77 -32.77 -17.97 -5.18
N ASP A 78 -34.00 -17.91 -4.66
CA ASP A 78 -34.29 -18.05 -3.22
C ASP A 78 -33.90 -19.42 -2.63
N ASP A 79 -33.67 -20.43 -3.48
CA ASP A 79 -33.28 -21.79 -3.12
C ASP A 79 -31.77 -21.96 -2.86
N MET A 80 -30.95 -20.97 -3.20
CA MET A 80 -29.49 -21.02 -2.98
C MET A 80 -29.10 -20.87 -1.50
N GLY A 81 -30.08 -20.66 -0.60
CA GLY A 81 -29.88 -20.67 0.86
C GLY A 81 -29.01 -19.53 1.39
N LEU A 82 -28.74 -18.50 0.59
CA LEU A 82 -27.99 -17.33 0.99
C LEU A 82 -28.82 -16.51 1.97
N ARG A 83 -28.48 -16.62 3.26
CA ARG A 83 -29.07 -15.81 4.32
C ARG A 83 -28.35 -14.48 4.38
N ILE A 84 -29.10 -13.38 4.33
CA ILE A 84 -28.57 -12.07 4.72
C ILE A 84 -28.21 -12.19 6.21
N PRO A 85 -26.94 -12.01 6.59
CA PRO A 85 -26.58 -12.02 8.00
C PRO A 85 -27.33 -10.88 8.70
N ALA A 86 -27.93 -11.19 9.86
CA ALA A 86 -28.42 -10.16 10.75
C ALA A 86 -27.19 -9.40 11.26
N PHE A 87 -26.99 -8.19 10.76
CA PHE A 87 -26.09 -7.25 11.39
C PHE A 87 -26.89 -6.60 12.51
N ASP A 88 -26.39 -6.71 13.74
CA ASP A 88 -27.00 -5.99 14.86
C ASP A 88 -26.85 -4.48 14.59
N ASP A 89 -27.98 -3.76 14.64
CA ASP A 89 -28.02 -2.30 14.59
C ASP A 89 -27.53 -1.75 15.94
N ASP A 90 -26.21 -1.59 16.10
CA ASP A 90 -25.58 -0.77 17.15
C ASP A 90 -25.38 0.69 16.70
#